data_AF-A0A4Y7U597-F1
#
_entry.id   AF-A0A4Y7U597-F1
#
_cell.length_a   1.000
_cell.length_b   1.000
_cell.length_c   1.000
_cell.angle_alpha   90.00
_cell.angle_beta   90.00
_cell.angle_gamma   90.00
#
_symmetry.space_group_name_H-M   'P 1'
#
loop_
_entity.id
_entity.type
_entity.pdbx_description
1 polymer ?
#
loop_
_entity_poly.entity_id
_entity_poly.type
_entity_poly.pdbx_seq_one_letter_code
_entity_poly.pdbx_strand_id
1 'polypeptide(L)'
;ESRKKPKVLSKAFIDLIILNTVIPLQFAYAQKRGELIFENLIDFMKEAAPEKNSIIDKFASFGLTSKSAFDTQVLLQLKNEYCNQKACLKCAVGIELLKNK
;
A
#
# COMPACT_ATOMS: atom_id res chain seq x y z
N GLU A 1 -9.92 28.57 29.36
CA GLU A 1 -8.97 28.43 28.24
C GLU A 1 -8.35 27.04 28.25
N SER A 2 -8.19 26.39 27.09
CA SER A 2 -7.59 25.06 26.98
C SER A 2 -6.05 25.16 26.98
N ARG A 3 -5.37 24.32 27.76
CA ARG A 3 -3.91 24.28 27.86
C ARG A 3 -3.30 23.96 26.49
N LYS A 4 -2.46 24.86 25.95
CA LYS A 4 -1.69 24.63 24.72
C LYS A 4 -0.70 23.48 24.95
N LYS A 5 -1.00 22.31 24.40
CA LYS A 5 -0.04 21.19 24.30
C LYS A 5 0.71 21.27 22.96
N PRO A 6 2.01 20.95 22.93
CA PRO A 6 2.73 20.83 21.66
C PRO A 6 2.07 19.73 20.83
N LYS A 7 1.73 20.03 19.56
CA LYS A 7 1.19 19.03 18.64
C LYS A 7 2.34 18.21 18.07
N VAL A 8 2.54 17.02 18.62
CA VAL A 8 3.50 16.04 18.11
C VAL A 8 2.79 15.19 17.05
N LEU A 9 3.42 15.04 15.88
CA LEU A 9 2.91 14.15 14.84
C LEU A 9 3.09 12.69 15.27
N SER A 10 2.05 11.87 15.09
CA SER A 10 2.17 10.45 15.35
C SER A 10 3.01 9.77 14.27
N LYS A 11 3.71 8.69 14.63
CA LYS A 11 4.46 7.88 13.67
C LYS A 11 3.58 7.43 12.49
N ALA A 12 2.37 6.95 12.79
CA ALA A 12 1.40 6.55 11.78
C ALA A 12 1.02 7.68 10.80
N PHE A 13 0.92 8.93 11.27
CA PHE A 13 0.63 10.07 10.40
C PHE A 13 1.83 10.42 9.50
N ILE A 14 3.04 10.32 10.05
CA ILE A 14 4.27 10.50 9.26
C ILE A 14 4.37 9.41 8.19
N ASP A 15 4.17 8.14 8.57
CA ASP A 15 4.18 6.99 7.65
C ASP A 15 3.12 7.18 6.55
N LEU A 16 1.92 7.68 6.88
CA LEU A 16 0.87 7.96 5.92
C LEU A 16 1.28 9.02 4.88
N ILE A 17 1.90 10.13 5.31
CA ILE A 17 2.40 11.17 4.40
C ILE A 17 3.51 10.62 3.51
N ILE A 18 4.41 9.83 4.09
CA ILE A 18 5.51 9.22 3.35
C ILE A 18 4.97 8.35 2.22
N LEU A 19 4.04 7.44 2.53
CA LEU A 19 3.47 6.51 1.55
C LEU A 19 2.63 7.22 0.48
N ASN A 20 1.76 8.15 0.87
CA ASN A 20 0.79 8.75 -0.05
C ASN A 20 1.31 9.97 -0.80
N THR A 21 2.39 10.59 -0.33
CA THR A 21 2.86 11.87 -0.89
C THR A 21 4.33 11.82 -1.27
N VAL A 22 5.20 11.39 -0.35
CA VAL A 22 6.65 11.44 -0.60
C VAL A 22 7.07 10.41 -1.65
N ILE A 23 6.63 9.16 -1.52
CA ILE A 23 7.00 8.09 -2.47
C ILE A 23 6.49 8.38 -3.89
N PRO A 24 5.20 8.72 -4.12
CA PRO A 24 4.71 9.06 -5.46
C PRO A 24 5.43 10.25 -6.08
N LEU A 25 5.77 11.26 -5.27
CA LEU A 25 6.49 12.44 -5.75
C LEU A 25 7.93 12.11 -6.15
N GLN A 26 8.64 11.33 -5.33
CA GLN A 26 9.99 10.86 -5.66
C GLN A 26 9.98 10.02 -6.93
N PHE A 27 8.99 9.14 -7.06
CA PHE A 27 8.80 8.33 -8.25
C PHE A 27 8.63 9.19 -9.51
N ALA A 28 7.70 10.15 -9.48
CA ALA A 28 7.46 11.06 -10.60
C ALA A 28 8.69 11.90 -10.95
N TYR A 29 9.44 12.36 -9.93
CA TYR A 29 10.65 13.14 -10.13
C TYR A 29 11.77 12.32 -10.80
N ALA A 30 12.03 11.10 -10.33
CA ALA A 30 13.01 10.21 -10.91
C ALA A 30 12.63 9.79 -12.34
N GLN A 31 11.36 9.48 -12.58
CA GLN A 31 10.85 9.19 -13.92
C GLN A 31 11.13 10.34 -14.88
N LYS A 32 10.90 11.60 -14.47
CA LYS A 32 11.21 12.79 -15.27
C LYS A 32 12.70 12.92 -15.58
N ARG A 33 13.58 12.45 -14.69
CA ARG A 33 15.04 12.45 -14.86
C ARG A 33 15.58 11.23 -15.60
N GLY A 34 14.73 10.26 -15.94
CA GLY A 34 15.15 8.99 -16.53
C GLY A 34 15.89 8.07 -15.55
N GLU A 35 15.72 8.30 -14.24
CA GLU A 35 16.36 7.50 -13.20
C GLU A 35 15.46 6.33 -12.78
N LEU A 36 16.06 5.14 -12.60
CA LEU A 36 15.37 3.95 -12.11
C LEU A 36 15.56 3.84 -10.60
N ILE A 37 14.57 4.30 -9.83
CA ILE A 37 14.58 4.26 -8.35
C ILE A 37 13.63 3.21 -7.76
N PHE A 38 13.04 2.35 -8.60
CA PHE A 38 12.00 1.41 -8.21
C PHE A 38 12.42 0.49 -7.06
N GLU A 39 13.58 -0.15 -7.17
CA GLU A 39 14.11 -1.06 -6.14
C GLU A 39 14.22 -0.36 -4.78
N ASN A 40 14.84 0.84 -4.75
CA ASN A 40 15.02 1.61 -3.52
C ASN A 40 13.67 2.02 -2.89
N LEU A 41 12.69 2.40 -3.70
CA LEU A 41 11.35 2.75 -3.20
C LEU A 41 10.61 1.51 -2.67
N ILE A 42 10.73 0.37 -3.35
CA ILE A 42 10.13 -0.89 -2.92
C ILE A 42 10.74 -1.34 -1.60
N ASP A 43 12.06 -1.30 -1.47
CA ASP A 43 12.75 -1.69 -0.24
C ASP A 43 12.39 -0.78 0.93
N PHE A 44 12.29 0.53 0.67
CA PHE A 44 11.77 1.47 1.65
C PHE A 44 10.32 1.14 2.09
N MET A 45 9.44 0.78 1.15
CA MET A 45 8.07 0.38 1.47
C MET A 45 7.97 -0.96 2.23
N LYS A 46 8.93 -1.87 2.05
CA LYS A 46 9.02 -3.12 2.80
C LYS A 46 9.40 -2.89 4.27
N GLU A 47 10.12 -1.82 4.57
CA GLU A 47 10.49 -1.46 5.95
C GLU A 47 9.40 -0.67 6.69
N ALA A 48 8.49 -0.02 5.94
CA ALA A 48 7.38 0.73 6.50
C ALA A 48 6.28 -0.20 7.06
N ALA A 49 5.62 0.24 8.13
CA ALA A 49 4.55 -0.51 8.75
C ALA A 49 3.33 -0.65 7.81
N PRO A 50 2.63 -1.80 7.84
CA PRO A 50 1.45 -2.00 7.01
C PRO A 50 0.35 -1.00 7.37
N GLU A 51 -0.36 -0.52 6.35
CA GLU A 51 -1.51 0.35 6.55
C GLU A 51 -2.65 -0.38 7.24
N LYS A 52 -3.31 0.32 8.17
CA LYS A 52 -4.47 -0.20 8.88
C LYS A 52 -5.73 0.42 8.34
N ASN A 53 -6.52 -0.37 7.61
CA ASN A 53 -7.84 0.02 7.14
C ASN A 53 -8.73 -1.21 6.95
N SER A 54 -10.03 -0.98 6.81
CA SER A 54 -11.04 -2.05 6.73
C SER A 54 -10.87 -2.98 5.52
N ILE A 55 -10.21 -2.52 4.45
CA ILE A 55 -9.92 -3.34 3.28
C ILE A 55 -8.83 -4.36 3.63
N ILE A 56 -7.75 -3.91 4.26
CA ILE A 56 -6.66 -4.78 4.70
C ILE A 56 -7.15 -5.76 5.77
N ASP A 57 -7.99 -5.30 6.71
CA ASP A 57 -8.63 -6.18 7.70
C ASP A 57 -9.45 -7.28 7.03
N LYS A 58 -10.14 -6.96 5.92
CA LYS A 58 -10.90 -7.94 5.16
C LYS A 58 -10.00 -8.96 4.47
N PHE A 59 -8.89 -8.55 3.87
CA PHE A 59 -7.91 -9.48 3.30
C PHE A 59 -7.27 -10.38 4.37
N ALA A 60 -6.96 -9.83 5.55
CA ALA A 60 -6.50 -10.61 6.68
C ALA A 60 -7.50 -11.69 7.10
N SER A 61 -8.81 -11.39 7.05
CA SER A 61 -9.86 -12.40 7.31
C SER A 61 -9.88 -13.56 6.30
N PHE A 62 -9.28 -13.39 5.12
CA PHE A 62 -9.10 -14.44 4.11
C PHE A 62 -7.74 -15.17 4.25
N GLY A 63 -6.97 -14.88 5.31
CA GLY A 63 -5.65 -15.46 5.56
C GLY A 63 -4.48 -14.71 4.93
N LEU A 64 -4.74 -13.59 4.23
CA LEU A 64 -3.69 -12.77 3.60
C LEU A 64 -3.23 -11.68 4.59
N THR A 65 -2.13 -11.95 5.30
CA THR A 65 -1.55 -11.02 6.27
C THR A 65 -0.45 -10.18 5.63
N SER A 66 -0.54 -8.86 5.78
CA SER A 66 0.46 -7.89 5.32
C SER A 66 1.51 -7.64 6.40
N LYS A 67 2.79 -7.69 6.04
CA LYS A 67 3.92 -7.45 6.95
C LYS A 67 4.52 -6.06 6.77
N SER A 68 4.24 -5.41 5.64
CA SER A 68 4.79 -4.12 5.26
C SER A 68 3.76 -3.23 4.56
N ALA A 69 4.09 -1.95 4.42
CA ALA A 69 3.32 -1.02 3.60
C ALA A 69 3.29 -1.44 2.12
N PHE A 70 4.37 -2.06 1.62
CA PHE A 70 4.39 -2.62 0.28
C PHE A 70 3.27 -3.66 0.10
N ASP A 71 3.12 -4.58 1.04
CA ASP A 71 2.08 -5.62 0.97
C ASP A 71 0.68 -5.01 0.97
N THR A 72 0.41 -4.02 1.84
CA THR A 72 -0.90 -3.37 1.89
C THR A 72 -1.21 -2.63 0.59
N GLN A 73 -0.21 -1.96 0.01
CA GLN A 73 -0.35 -1.26 -1.27
C GLN A 73 -0.62 -2.22 -2.43
N VAL A 74 0.04 -3.38 -2.48
CA VAL A 74 -0.24 -4.43 -3.48
C VAL A 74 -1.69 -4.92 -3.36
N LEU A 75 -2.18 -5.17 -2.14
CA LEU A 75 -3.56 -5.64 -1.92
C LEU A 75 -4.61 -4.57 -2.25
N LEU A 76 -4.33 -3.30 -1.94
CA LEU A 76 -5.19 -2.18 -2.31
C LEU A 76 -5.27 -2.05 -3.83
N GLN A 77 -4.14 -2.14 -4.53
CA GLN A 77 -4.10 -2.09 -5.99
C GLN A 77 -4.83 -3.28 -6.62
N LEU A 78 -4.60 -4.49 -6.11
CA LEU A 78 -5.32 -5.70 -6.53
C LEU A 78 -6.83 -5.51 -6.40
N LYS A 79 -7.29 -4.97 -5.27
CA LYS A 79 -8.72 -4.71 -5.06
C LYS A 79 -9.27 -3.69 -6.05
N ASN A 80 -8.56 -2.57 -6.25
CA ASN A 80 -9.04 -1.47 -7.08
C ASN A 80 -9.06 -1.83 -8.57
N GLU A 81 -7.99 -2.45 -9.07
CA GLU A 81 -7.85 -2.76 -10.49
C GLU A 81 -8.58 -4.04 -10.91
N TYR A 82 -8.80 -4.99 -9.99
CA TYR A 82 -9.40 -6.28 -10.35
C TYR A 82 -10.67 -6.60 -9.58
N CYS A 83 -10.63 -6.65 -8.24
CA CYS A 83 -11.76 -7.13 -7.45
C CYS A 83 -13.01 -6.24 -7.61
N ASN A 84 -12.85 -4.92 -7.52
CA ASN A 84 -13.95 -3.96 -7.68
C ASN A 84 -14.56 -4.03 -9.10
N GLN A 85 -13.71 -4.29 -10.10
CA GLN A 85 -14.12 -4.41 -11.50
C GLN A 85 -14.66 -5.81 -11.85
N LYS A 86 -14.66 -6.75 -10.88
CA LYS A 86 -15.00 -8.17 -11.09
C LYS A 86 -14.17 -8.83 -12.19
N ALA A 87 -12.95 -8.37 -12.41
CA ALA A 87 -12.08 -8.80 -13.50
C ALA A 87 -11.25 -10.04 -13.13
N CYS A 88 -11.85 -11.02 -12.44
CA CYS A 88 -11.12 -12.18 -11.89
C CYS A 88 -10.40 -13.02 -12.98
N LEU A 89 -10.97 -13.11 -14.18
CA LEU A 89 -10.37 -13.80 -15.33
C LEU A 89 -9.13 -13.07 -15.91
N LYS A 90 -8.89 -11.82 -15.51
CA LYS A 90 -7.70 -11.03 -15.89
C LYS A 90 -6.69 -10.92 -14.76
N CYS A 91 -7.00 -11.48 -13.59
CA CYS A 91 -6.17 -11.41 -12.39
C CYS A 91 -5.49 -12.77 -12.18
N ALA A 92 -4.17 -12.81 -12.07
CA ALA A 92 -3.44 -14.06 -11.84
C ALA A 92 -3.91 -14.79 -10.56
N VAL A 93 -4.10 -14.05 -9.47
CA VAL A 93 -4.67 -14.59 -8.22
C VAL A 93 -6.11 -15.08 -8.44
N GLY A 94 -6.93 -14.31 -9.15
CA GLY A 94 -8.31 -14.67 -9.45
C GLY A 94 -8.42 -15.95 -10.28
N ILE A 95 -7.58 -16.11 -11.30
CA ILE A 95 -7.49 -17.32 -12.12
C ILE A 95 -7.11 -18.52 -11.26
N GLU A 96 -6.10 -18.38 -10.40
CA GLU A 96 -5.64 -19.48 -9.53
C GLU A 96 -6.73 -19.91 -8.53
N LEU A 97 -7.47 -18.96 -7.96
CA LEU A 97 -8.60 -19.26 -7.07
C LEU A 97 -9.75 -19.97 -7.80
N LEU A 98 -9.98 -19.67 -9.08
CA LEU A 98 -11.03 -20.31 -9.88
C LEU A 98 -10.66 -21.72 -10.35
N LYS A 99 -9.36 -22.02 -10.50
CA LYS A 99 -8.86 -23.35 -10.85
C LYS A 99 -8.92 -24.33 -9.69
N ASN A 100 -8.76 -23.85 -8.46
CA ASN A 100 -8.78 -24.66 -7.24
C ASN A 100 -10.23 -24.92 -6.74
N LYS A 101 -11.17 -25.07 -7.67
CA LYS A 101 -12.57 -25.41 -7.41
C LYS A 101 -12.98 -26.65 -8.19
#